data_AF-A0AAE8N0C7-F1
#
_entry.id   AF-A0AAE8N0C7-F1
#
_cell.length_a   1.000
_cell.length_b   1.000
_cell.length_c   1.000
_cell.angle_alpha   90.00
_cell.angle_beta   90.00
_cell.angle_gamma   90.00
#
_symmetry.space_group_name_H-M   'P 1'
#
loop_
_entity.id
_entity.type
_entity.pdbx_description
1 polymer ?
#
loop_
_entity_poly.entity_id
_entity_poly.type
_entity_poly.pdbx_seq_one_letter_code
_entity_poly.pdbx_strand_id
1 'polypeptide(L)'
;MTTPSSPLIPKNLPPNPSTTPAPPSTYRALARAVGAARLLFGASCLLAPAFTMSLLRIPLAGTATTFVRVFGVRDLVLGDLLLLATSSSGDPDGRARRAEVMRLLWAGVAVDLLDVCVAQVALGAGDLGMPGYGLFCGLGVVSAVLAGEALWGY
;
A
#
# COMPACT_ATOMS: atom_id res chain seq x y z
N MET A 1 -28.20 53.42 40.36
CA MET A 1 -27.19 52.40 40.73
C MET A 1 -27.42 51.18 39.86
N THR A 2 -26.63 51.04 38.79
CA THR A 2 -26.74 49.96 37.79
C THR A 2 -25.69 48.90 38.11
N THR A 3 -26.13 47.72 38.53
CA THR A 3 -25.30 46.52 38.72
C THR A 3 -24.81 46.01 37.35
N PRO A 4 -23.51 45.77 37.15
CA PRO A 4 -23.02 45.15 35.92
C PRO A 4 -23.30 43.65 35.97
N SER A 5 -24.11 43.18 35.03
CA SER A 5 -24.32 41.76 34.74
C SER A 5 -23.02 41.13 34.26
N SER A 6 -22.47 40.19 35.02
CA SER A 6 -21.34 39.35 34.62
C SER A 6 -21.66 38.62 33.29
N PRO A 7 -20.70 38.53 32.34
CA PRO A 7 -20.91 37.75 31.14
C PRO A 7 -20.85 36.26 31.50
N LEU A 8 -21.94 35.55 31.23
CA LEU A 8 -22.05 34.10 31.29
C LEU A 8 -21.09 33.50 30.25
N ILE A 9 -19.96 32.96 30.70
CA ILE A 9 -19.12 32.08 29.87
C ILE A 9 -19.84 30.72 29.78
N PRO A 10 -20.31 30.27 28.59
CA PRO A 10 -20.86 28.94 28.45
C PRO A 10 -19.75 27.90 28.66
N LYS A 11 -19.94 27.03 29.63
CA LYS A 11 -18.96 26.04 30.11
C LYS A 11 -18.85 24.78 29.25
N ASN A 12 -19.38 24.77 28.02
CA ASN A 12 -19.45 23.56 27.19
C ASN A 12 -19.26 23.91 25.70
N LEU A 13 -18.02 24.23 25.31
CA LEU A 13 -17.60 24.01 23.92
C LEU A 13 -17.35 22.50 23.76
N PRO A 14 -17.92 21.84 22.73
CA PRO A 14 -17.52 20.48 22.39
C PRO A 14 -16.00 20.45 22.16
N PRO A 15 -15.32 19.34 22.52
CA PRO A 15 -13.89 19.23 22.27
C PRO A 15 -13.63 19.51 20.80
N ASN A 16 -12.69 20.43 20.54
CA ASN A 16 -12.20 20.76 19.21
C ASN A 16 -12.10 19.48 18.37
N PRO A 17 -12.68 19.41 17.17
CA PRO A 17 -12.56 18.24 16.33
C PRO A 17 -11.07 18.05 16.04
N SER A 18 -10.48 17.09 16.74
CA SER A 18 -9.26 16.37 16.41
C SER A 18 -8.31 17.16 15.51
N THR A 19 -7.36 17.87 16.11
CA THR A 19 -6.11 18.21 15.43
C THR A 19 -5.37 16.91 15.17
N THR A 20 -5.86 16.12 14.21
CA THR A 20 -5.13 14.98 13.69
C THR A 20 -3.87 15.59 13.08
N PRO A 21 -2.67 15.27 13.60
CA PRO A 21 -1.45 15.79 13.02
C PRO A 21 -1.46 15.42 11.54
N ALA A 22 -1.17 16.41 10.68
CA ALA A 22 -0.96 16.15 9.27
C ALA A 22 0.01 14.98 9.16
N PRO A 23 -0.29 13.94 8.35
CA PRO A 23 0.58 12.77 8.29
C PRO A 23 1.99 13.27 7.95
N PRO A 24 3.02 12.78 8.67
CA PRO A 24 4.39 13.25 8.47
C PRO A 24 4.72 13.14 6.98
N SER A 25 5.45 14.11 6.44
CA SER A 25 5.89 14.13 5.03
C SER A 25 6.46 12.79 4.55
N THR A 26 7.05 12.04 5.49
CA THR A 26 7.51 10.65 5.38
C THR A 26 6.44 9.67 4.89
N TYR A 27 5.20 9.72 5.41
CA TYR A 27 4.13 8.81 4.99
C TYR A 27 3.77 8.98 3.50
N ARG A 28 3.69 10.23 3.04
CA ARG A 28 3.39 10.52 1.64
C ARG A 28 4.52 10.06 0.72
N ALA A 29 5.76 10.26 1.14
CA ALA A 29 6.92 9.76 0.41
C ALA A 29 6.90 8.22 0.34
N LEU A 30 6.56 7.56 1.45
CA LEU A 30 6.47 6.11 1.53
C LEU A 30 5.40 5.53 0.62
N ALA A 31 4.16 6.03 0.69
CA ALA A 31 3.06 5.58 -0.16
C ALA A 31 3.36 5.79 -1.65
N ARG A 32 4.04 6.90 -2.01
CA ARG A 32 4.52 7.14 -3.37
C ARG A 32 5.61 6.16 -3.78
N ALA A 33 6.58 5.89 -2.91
CA ALA A 33 7.64 4.93 -3.17
C ALA A 33 7.06 3.52 -3.39
N VAL A 34 6.08 3.11 -2.59
CA VAL A 34 5.37 1.84 -2.77
C VAL A 34 4.62 1.80 -4.11
N GLY A 35 3.88 2.86 -4.45
CA GLY A 35 3.17 2.96 -5.73
C GLY A 35 4.11 2.88 -6.93
N ALA A 36 5.24 3.60 -6.86
CA ALA A 36 6.28 3.56 -7.88
C ALA A 36 6.95 2.18 -7.97
N ALA A 37 7.26 1.54 -6.84
CA ALA A 37 7.85 0.21 -6.82
C ALA A 37 6.92 -0.83 -7.46
N ARG A 38 5.61 -0.79 -7.14
CA ARG A 38 4.57 -1.62 -7.77
C ARG A 38 4.51 -1.42 -9.27
N LEU A 39 4.50 -0.16 -9.72
CA LEU A 39 4.51 0.15 -11.15
C LEU A 39 5.75 -0.37 -11.87
N LEU A 40 6.94 -0.13 -11.32
CA LEU A 40 8.19 -0.57 -11.93
C LEU A 40 8.29 -2.10 -11.97
N PHE A 41 7.96 -2.76 -10.85
CA PHE A 41 7.95 -4.21 -10.78
C PHE A 41 6.91 -4.81 -11.73
N GLY A 42 5.69 -4.26 -11.74
CA GLY A 42 4.61 -4.68 -12.61
C GLY A 42 4.93 -4.51 -14.09
N ALA A 43 5.51 -3.37 -14.48
CA ALA A 43 5.99 -3.11 -15.83
C ALA A 43 7.06 -4.13 -16.25
N SER A 44 8.01 -4.43 -15.35
CA SER A 44 9.05 -5.41 -15.63
C SER A 44 8.47 -6.82 -15.85
N CYS A 45 7.52 -7.24 -15.01
CA CYS A 45 6.82 -8.52 -15.14
C CYS A 45 5.97 -8.60 -16.41
N LEU A 46 5.41 -7.47 -16.86
CA LEU A 46 4.60 -7.40 -18.09
C LEU A 46 5.47 -7.49 -19.35
N LEU A 47 6.53 -6.67 -19.41
CA LEU A 47 7.39 -6.51 -20.59
C LEU A 47 8.42 -7.64 -20.73
N ALA A 48 9.04 -8.04 -19.62
CA ALA A 48 10.17 -8.97 -19.62
C ALA A 48 10.07 -10.03 -18.49
N PRO A 49 8.98 -10.83 -18.43
CA PRO A 49 8.72 -11.76 -17.33
C PRO A 49 9.88 -12.74 -17.05
N ALA A 50 10.48 -13.30 -18.11
CA ALA A 50 11.60 -14.23 -18.00
C ALA A 50 12.84 -13.57 -17.40
N PHE A 51 13.15 -12.34 -17.82
CA PHE A 51 14.28 -11.58 -17.31
C PHE A 51 14.07 -11.16 -15.85
N THR A 52 12.88 -10.63 -15.53
CA THR A 52 12.53 -10.23 -14.16
C THR A 52 12.60 -11.41 -13.20
N MET A 53 12.03 -12.57 -13.55
CA MET A 53 12.10 -13.74 -12.66
C MET A 53 13.50 -14.35 -12.60
N SER A 54 14.28 -14.28 -13.68
CA SER A 54 15.70 -14.68 -13.66
C SER A 54 16.53 -13.82 -12.69
N LEU A 55 16.28 -12.51 -12.61
CA LEU A 55 16.93 -11.64 -11.62
C LEU A 55 16.62 -12.07 -10.19
N LEU A 56 15.42 -12.59 -9.98
CA LEU A 56 14.94 -13.09 -8.69
C LEU A 56 15.31 -14.56 -8.45
N ARG A 57 16.05 -15.19 -9.36
CA ARG A 57 16.40 -16.62 -9.35
C ARG A 57 15.18 -17.55 -9.25
N ILE A 58 14.07 -17.14 -9.86
CA ILE A 58 12.87 -17.97 -10.00
C ILE A 58 12.87 -18.58 -11.41
N PRO A 59 13.05 -19.90 -11.55
CA PRO A 59 13.01 -20.55 -12.85
C PRO A 59 11.58 -20.51 -13.40
N LEU A 60 11.40 -19.95 -14.60
CA LEU A 60 10.11 -19.92 -15.29
C LEU A 60 10.03 -21.04 -16.33
N ALA A 61 9.06 -21.94 -16.18
CA ALA A 61 8.60 -22.74 -17.31
C ALA A 61 7.91 -21.83 -18.34
N GLY A 62 8.05 -22.13 -19.64
CA GLY A 62 7.54 -21.26 -20.72
C GLY A 62 6.05 -20.90 -20.59
N THR A 63 5.22 -21.83 -20.09
CA THR A 63 3.78 -21.63 -19.85
C THR A 63 3.46 -20.74 -18.65
N ALA A 64 4.37 -20.63 -17.67
CA ALA A 64 4.18 -19.82 -16.47
C ALA A 64 4.36 -18.31 -16.72
N THR A 65 4.89 -17.92 -17.89
CA THR A 65 5.09 -16.52 -18.28
C THR A 65 3.80 -15.71 -18.33
N THR A 66 2.67 -16.35 -18.67
CA THR A 66 1.35 -15.69 -18.68
C THR A 66 0.91 -15.27 -17.28
N PHE A 67 1.14 -16.11 -16.26
CA PHE A 67 0.79 -15.78 -14.87
C PHE A 67 1.62 -14.59 -14.36
N VAL A 68 2.91 -14.55 -14.68
CA VAL A 68 3.79 -13.41 -14.32
C VAL A 68 3.30 -12.10 -14.94
N ARG A 69 2.79 -12.13 -16.18
CA ARG A 69 2.20 -10.94 -16.80
C ARG A 69 0.92 -10.50 -16.11
N VAL A 70 0.07 -11.42 -15.69
CA VAL A 70 -1.16 -11.10 -14.92
C VAL A 70 -0.80 -10.47 -13.57
N PHE A 71 0.19 -11.01 -12.86
CA PHE A 71 0.77 -10.37 -11.67
C PHE A 71 1.27 -8.96 -11.97
N GLY A 72 1.94 -8.79 -13.11
CA GLY A 72 2.44 -7.49 -13.56
C GLY A 72 1.34 -6.45 -13.79
N VAL A 73 0.24 -6.83 -14.47
CA VAL A 73 -0.91 -5.93 -14.69
C VAL A 73 -1.53 -5.50 -13.36
N ARG A 74 -1.69 -6.44 -12.42
CA ARG A 74 -2.25 -6.13 -11.10
C ARG A 74 -1.40 -5.11 -10.35
N ASP A 75 -0.07 -5.31 -10.32
CA ASP A 75 0.82 -4.37 -9.64
C ASP A 75 0.87 -3.01 -10.35
N LEU A 76 0.72 -2.96 -11.68
CA LEU A 76 0.54 -1.70 -12.41
C LEU A 76 -0.73 -0.97 -11.94
N VAL A 77 -1.88 -1.65 -11.89
CA VAL A 77 -3.16 -1.05 -11.48
C VAL A 77 -3.10 -0.55 -10.03
N LEU A 78 -2.63 -1.38 -9.10
CA LEU A 78 -2.52 -0.98 -7.69
C LEU A 78 -1.51 0.15 -7.49
N GLY A 79 -0.37 0.10 -8.19
CA GLY A 79 0.65 1.14 -8.14
C GLY A 79 0.16 2.48 -8.68
N ASP A 80 -0.54 2.47 -9.82
CA ASP A 80 -1.11 3.67 -10.43
C ASP A 80 -2.18 4.31 -9.55
N LEU A 81 -3.13 3.52 -9.04
CA LEU A 81 -4.16 3.99 -8.11
C LEU A 81 -3.54 4.64 -6.87
N LEU A 82 -2.48 4.03 -6.32
CA LEU A 82 -1.78 4.56 -5.14
C LEU A 82 -1.04 5.87 -5.46
N LEU A 83 -0.41 5.99 -6.64
CA LEU A 83 0.21 7.23 -7.08
C LEU A 83 -0.82 8.35 -7.33
N LEU A 84 -1.96 8.02 -7.91
CA LEU A 84 -3.06 8.97 -8.13
C LEU A 84 -3.62 9.48 -6.79
N ALA A 85 -3.90 8.56 -5.85
CA ALA A 85 -4.38 8.91 -4.51
C ALA A 85 -3.36 9.76 -3.73
N THR A 86 -2.06 9.58 -3.98
CA THR A 86 -1.01 10.40 -3.35
C THR A 86 -0.69 11.70 -4.10
N SER A 87 -1.25 11.93 -5.28
CA SER A 87 -1.02 13.13 -6.09
C SER A 87 -2.21 14.09 -6.11
N SER A 88 -3.40 13.62 -5.74
CA SER A 88 -4.59 14.46 -5.63
C SER A 88 -4.40 15.61 -4.62
N SER A 89 -4.67 16.84 -5.09
CA SER A 89 -4.52 18.10 -4.36
C SER A 89 -5.85 18.76 -4.00
N GLY A 90 -6.99 18.14 -4.35
CA GLY A 90 -8.32 18.76 -4.22
C GLY A 90 -9.01 18.62 -2.86
N ASP A 91 -8.38 17.98 -1.87
CA ASP A 91 -8.98 17.73 -0.55
C ASP A 91 -8.45 18.74 0.48
N PRO A 92 -9.24 19.76 0.90
CA PRO A 92 -8.81 20.81 1.83
C PRO A 92 -8.47 20.27 3.22
N ASP A 93 -9.11 19.18 3.63
CA ASP A 93 -8.90 18.54 4.94
C ASP A 93 -7.94 17.34 4.85
N GLY A 94 -7.68 16.83 3.64
CA GLY A 94 -6.82 15.67 3.39
C GLY A 94 -7.34 14.34 3.95
N ARG A 95 -8.51 14.33 4.62
CA ARG A 95 -9.09 13.16 5.30
C ARG A 95 -9.60 12.12 4.31
N ALA A 96 -10.34 12.54 3.28
CA ALA A 96 -10.87 11.62 2.27
C ALA A 96 -9.73 11.02 1.46
N ARG A 97 -8.74 11.84 1.11
CA ARG A 97 -7.51 11.38 0.46
C ARG A 97 -6.77 10.36 1.32
N ARG A 98 -6.62 10.64 2.61
CA ARG A 98 -5.92 9.76 3.55
C ARG A 98 -6.63 8.40 3.68
N ALA A 99 -7.95 8.40 3.79
CA ALA A 99 -8.76 7.19 3.79
C ALA A 99 -8.59 6.38 2.49
N GLU A 100 -8.54 7.04 1.34
CA GLU A 100 -8.32 6.37 0.05
C GLU A 100 -6.94 5.72 -0.05
N VAL A 101 -5.87 6.43 0.36
CA VAL A 101 -4.52 5.85 0.37
C VAL A 101 -4.44 4.63 1.31
N MET A 102 -5.09 4.69 2.48
CA MET A 102 -5.17 3.53 3.38
C MET A 102 -5.90 2.35 2.74
N ARG A 103 -7.02 2.62 2.07
CA ARG A 103 -7.80 1.58 1.40
C ARG A 103 -6.95 0.86 0.35
N LEU A 104 -6.17 1.62 -0.42
CA LEU A 104 -5.28 1.08 -1.45
C LEU A 104 -4.09 0.32 -0.87
N LEU A 105 -3.49 0.81 0.23
CA LEU A 105 -2.43 0.08 0.94
C LEU A 105 -2.95 -1.25 1.48
N TRP A 106 -4.14 -1.27 2.10
CA TRP A 106 -4.77 -2.49 2.58
C TRP A 106 -5.13 -3.46 1.46
N ALA A 107 -5.63 -2.94 0.33
CA ALA A 107 -5.85 -3.76 -0.86
C ALA A 107 -4.54 -4.41 -1.34
N GLY A 108 -3.44 -3.66 -1.36
CA GLY A 108 -2.10 -4.18 -1.68
C GLY A 108 -1.64 -5.27 -0.71
N VAL A 109 -1.82 -5.09 0.60
CA VAL A 109 -1.47 -6.10 1.62
C VAL A 109 -2.32 -7.36 1.45
N ALA A 110 -3.63 -7.22 1.24
CA ALA A 110 -4.53 -8.37 1.04
C ALA A 110 -4.12 -9.19 -0.20
N VAL A 111 -3.73 -8.51 -1.27
CA VAL A 111 -3.20 -9.13 -2.49
C VAL A 111 -1.89 -9.87 -2.23
N ASP A 112 -0.95 -9.27 -1.50
CA ASP A 112 0.32 -9.93 -1.18
C ASP A 112 0.13 -11.15 -0.27
N LEU A 113 -0.82 -11.08 0.67
CA LEU A 113 -1.16 -12.21 1.51
C LEU A 113 -1.70 -13.37 0.67
N LEU A 114 -2.56 -13.06 -0.31
CA LEU A 114 -3.06 -14.06 -1.25
C LEU A 114 -1.90 -14.68 -2.05
N ASP A 115 -0.93 -13.88 -2.49
CA ASP A 115 0.26 -14.38 -3.20
C ASP A 115 1.11 -15.29 -2.33
N VAL A 116 1.28 -14.97 -1.05
CA VAL A 116 1.96 -15.84 -0.08
C VAL A 116 1.23 -17.17 0.07
N CYS A 117 -0.11 -17.16 0.17
CA CYS A 117 -0.90 -18.39 0.21
C CYS A 117 -0.75 -19.22 -1.07
N VAL A 118 -0.79 -18.58 -2.24
CA VAL A 118 -0.59 -19.25 -3.54
C VAL A 118 0.82 -19.83 -3.63
N ALA A 119 1.83 -19.07 -3.21
CA ALA A 119 3.22 -19.51 -3.18
C ALA A 119 3.44 -20.69 -2.22
N GLN A 120 2.76 -20.70 -1.07
CA GLN A 120 2.79 -21.82 -0.12
C GLN A 120 2.19 -23.10 -0.71
N VAL A 121 1.07 -22.98 -1.45
CA VAL A 121 0.46 -24.13 -2.16
C VAL A 121 1.41 -24.63 -3.25
N ALA A 122 1.99 -23.74 -4.05
CA ALA A 122 2.94 -24.08 -5.10
C ALA A 122 4.23 -24.74 -4.55
N LEU A 123 4.71 -24.27 -3.39
CA LEU A 123 5.83 -24.90 -2.67
C LEU A 123 5.47 -26.32 -2.24
N GLY A 124 4.26 -26.53 -1.69
CA GLY A 124 3.78 -27.85 -1.28
C GLY A 124 3.57 -28.83 -2.45
N ALA A 125 3.20 -28.32 -3.62
CA ALA A 125 3.06 -29.11 -4.85
C ALA A 125 4.41 -29.41 -5.54
N GLY A 126 5.50 -28.74 -5.14
CA GLY A 126 6.82 -28.85 -5.78
C GLY A 126 7.00 -27.96 -7.01
N ASP A 127 6.05 -27.09 -7.32
CA ASP A 127 6.09 -26.16 -8.46
C ASP A 127 6.97 -24.92 -8.19
N LEU A 128 7.23 -24.61 -6.91
CA LEU A 128 8.02 -23.46 -6.48
C LEU A 128 9.16 -23.90 -5.54
N GLY A 129 10.38 -23.44 -5.81
CA GLY A 129 11.51 -23.64 -4.91
C GLY A 129 11.51 -22.68 -3.72
N MET A 130 12.24 -23.03 -2.65
CA MET A 130 12.41 -22.19 -1.45
C MET A 130 12.83 -20.73 -1.74
N PRO A 131 13.74 -20.45 -2.71
CA PRO A 131 14.08 -19.06 -3.04
C PRO A 131 12.88 -18.26 -3.56
N GLY A 132 12.03 -18.87 -4.38
CA GLY A 132 10.83 -18.23 -4.90
C GLY A 132 9.80 -17.98 -3.80
N TYR A 133 9.58 -18.96 -2.92
CA TYR A 133 8.71 -18.79 -1.76
C TYR A 133 9.19 -17.66 -0.83
N GLY A 134 10.50 -17.61 -0.56
CA GLY A 134 11.12 -16.56 0.24
C GLY A 134 10.89 -15.15 -0.31
N LEU A 135 10.87 -14.99 -1.63
CA LEU A 135 10.56 -13.71 -2.27
C LEU A 135 9.13 -13.24 -1.98
N PHE A 136 8.13 -14.11 -2.19
CA PHE A 136 6.73 -13.76 -1.95
C PHE A 136 6.48 -13.41 -0.48
N CYS A 137 7.04 -14.20 0.45
CA CYS A 137 6.98 -13.89 1.88
C CYS A 137 7.68 -12.57 2.23
N GLY A 138 8.87 -12.33 1.67
CA GLY A 138 9.62 -11.09 1.90
C GLY A 138 8.85 -9.85 1.44
N LEU A 139 8.29 -9.89 0.23
CA LEU A 139 7.47 -8.80 -0.31
C LEU A 139 6.20 -8.58 0.52
N GLY A 140 5.52 -9.66 0.93
CA GLY A 140 4.33 -9.56 1.78
C GLY A 140 4.62 -8.94 3.14
N VAL A 141 5.74 -9.31 3.78
CA VAL A 141 6.17 -8.71 5.05
C VAL A 141 6.47 -7.22 4.88
N VAL A 142 7.20 -6.84 3.82
CA VAL A 142 7.52 -5.43 3.56
C VAL A 142 6.24 -4.62 3.39
N SER A 143 5.30 -5.07 2.56
CA SER A 143 4.02 -4.38 2.38
C SER A 143 3.21 -4.29 3.69
N ALA A 144 3.17 -5.34 4.49
CA ALA A 144 2.46 -5.36 5.77
C ALA A 144 3.07 -4.39 6.79
N VAL A 145 4.41 -4.34 6.90
CA VAL A 145 5.12 -3.37 7.74
C VAL A 145 4.82 -1.95 7.29
N LEU A 146 4.86 -1.68 5.99
CA LEU A 146 4.60 -0.36 5.44
C LEU A 146 3.16 0.10 5.70
N ALA A 147 2.18 -0.80 5.61
CA ALA A 147 0.79 -0.51 5.98
C ALA A 147 0.62 -0.36 7.51
N GLY A 148 1.37 -1.12 8.31
CA GLY A 148 1.38 -1.01 9.77
C GLY A 148 1.93 0.33 10.26
N GLU A 149 3.07 0.76 9.73
CA GLU A 149 3.65 2.10 9.99
C GLU A 149 2.70 3.21 9.55
N ALA A 150 1.96 2.98 8.46
CA ALA A 150 0.93 3.89 8.01
C ALA A 150 -0.21 4.06 9.04
N LEU A 151 -0.56 3.01 9.78
CA LEU A 151 -1.56 3.01 10.85
C LEU A 151 -1.04 3.64 12.15
N TRP A 152 0.23 3.45 12.50
CA TRP A 152 0.81 4.00 13.73
C TRP A 152 0.93 5.54 13.69
N GLY A 153 0.95 6.13 12.50
CA GLY A 153 0.86 7.58 12.31
C GLY A 153 -0.55 8.18 12.49
N TYR A 154 -1.54 7.42 12.99
CA TYR A 154 -2.89 7.90 13.35
C TYR A 154 -3.03 8.07 14.86
#